data_AF-A0A553IH91-F1
#
_entry.id   AF-A0A553IH91-F1
#
_cell.length_a   1.000
_cell.length_b   1.000
_cell.length_c   1.000
_cell.angle_alpha   90.00
_cell.angle_beta   90.00
_cell.angle_gamma   90.00
#
_symmetry.space_group_name_H-M   'P 1'
#
loop_
_entity.id
_entity.type
_entity.pdbx_description
1 polymer ?
#
loop_
_entity_poly.entity_id
_entity_poly.type
_entity_poly.pdbx_seq_one_letter_code
_entity_poly.pdbx_strand_id
1 'polypeptide(L)'
;MKNSYDLDLFYTMLISRLDELEEDTDFPVYFYQGLYDGVNKLKQVETTETKKFDDHWIFAIESYYPYVDKILRNYKSALRVEEEVVIVEKAKKTTSRTVRHLAANTHLLKLPDKDQPTTEVMPKKLLVEFSEDEFGIYENRFVATLIQRLVDFVSRRMRILEEDVNTKKIKELNNTIELSIDNSKYEINIDLREVQTIDQGKIEEDNQKLLARAQELHKKLANALNTEFMKTMRNYRKVKAPIMKTQIILKNTNYRNCYLLWKYLDQYNSLGFELIRDVKQKRFNETYRKHLSQNALFAFSTMMFHDVVREKDQKLLTKSFKVKKAEEIKLTADELKIDPESYKIEDTLMNEFYLNKTKQMFKKTIDQYMQTEPKYEVALRKALKDTIEITNSLYASYFEINQDDDVFDRLVQETNPKDDLDSADEKFKIASIVRQLKEADYKKAIALEKKWYQTTLRYQKRFFKSVKLDSDEKLKKEAKRVSELNEEYIKLQRVEMLDEQKVQVAKDNEMLLELKTQYRERYKKEAKRIADIQKRKAERELERLRKRKEKAQEKLRISKEKQKLKQKQYIDKQKEKIKASHDKAMAALKKGK
;
A
#
# COMPACT_ATOMS: atom_id res chain seq x y z
N MET A 1 40.74 -42.86 -41.22
CA MET A 1 41.28 -42.19 -42.41
C MET A 1 42.37 -43.07 -43.02
N LYS A 2 42.02 -43.92 -44.00
CA LYS A 2 42.99 -44.48 -44.96
C LYS A 2 43.21 -43.52 -46.16
N ASN A 3 42.48 -42.41 -46.21
CA ASN A 3 42.25 -41.60 -47.42
C ASN A 3 43.18 -40.38 -47.59
N SER A 4 44.06 -40.04 -46.63
CA SER A 4 44.97 -38.90 -46.82
C SER A 4 46.04 -39.22 -47.87
N TYR A 5 46.55 -40.46 -47.85
CA TYR A 5 47.54 -40.93 -48.81
C TYR A 5 46.97 -40.99 -50.24
N ASP A 6 45.72 -41.45 -50.39
CA ASP A 6 45.04 -41.48 -51.68
C ASP A 6 44.74 -40.08 -52.23
N LEU A 7 44.44 -39.10 -51.35
CA LEU A 7 44.24 -37.70 -51.75
C LEU A 7 45.55 -37.10 -52.27
N ASP A 8 46.66 -37.28 -51.53
CA ASP A 8 47.96 -36.74 -51.92
C ASP A 8 48.42 -37.35 -53.25
N LEU A 9 48.23 -38.67 -53.43
CA LEU A 9 48.53 -39.36 -54.68
C LEU A 9 47.65 -38.85 -55.84
N PHE A 10 46.33 -38.79 -55.64
CA PHE A 10 45.39 -38.29 -56.64
C PHE A 10 45.72 -36.85 -57.06
N TYR A 11 45.95 -35.96 -56.09
CA TYR A 11 46.26 -34.56 -56.35
C TYR A 11 47.58 -34.42 -57.09
N THR A 12 48.61 -35.17 -56.70
CA THR A 12 49.92 -35.15 -57.38
C THR A 12 49.80 -35.65 -58.83
N MET A 13 49.05 -36.73 -59.07
CA MET A 13 48.81 -37.25 -60.42
C MET A 13 48.02 -36.26 -61.28
N LEU A 14 46.98 -35.63 -60.72
CA LEU A 14 46.16 -34.65 -61.42
C LEU A 14 46.99 -33.44 -61.84
N ILE A 15 47.77 -32.86 -60.92
CA ILE A 15 48.62 -31.69 -61.21
C ILE A 15 49.69 -32.04 -62.25
N SER A 16 50.34 -33.20 -62.14
CA SER A 16 51.33 -33.65 -63.14
C SER A 16 50.74 -33.70 -64.56
N ARG A 17 49.50 -34.19 -64.69
CA ARG A 17 48.82 -34.25 -66.00
C ARG A 17 48.40 -32.88 -66.51
N LEU A 18 47.95 -31.99 -65.62
CA LEU A 18 47.60 -30.63 -66.00
C LEU A 18 48.83 -29.84 -66.44
N ASP A 19 49.97 -30.03 -65.76
CA ASP A 19 51.24 -29.42 -66.13
C ASP A 19 51.73 -29.91 -67.52
N GLU A 20 51.66 -31.23 -67.79
CA GLU A 20 51.95 -31.79 -69.12
C GLU A 20 51.06 -31.16 -70.21
N LEU A 21 49.75 -31.02 -69.95
CA LEU A 21 48.82 -30.42 -70.91
C LEU A 21 49.06 -28.91 -71.14
N GLU A 22 49.56 -28.19 -70.13
CA GLU A 22 49.93 -26.78 -70.25
C GLU A 22 51.17 -26.57 -71.13
N GLU A 23 52.11 -27.51 -71.13
CA GLU A 23 53.32 -27.46 -71.95
C GLU A 23 53.04 -27.91 -73.40
N ASP A 24 52.16 -28.91 -73.57
CA ASP A 24 51.89 -29.53 -74.87
C ASP A 24 50.89 -28.76 -75.74
N THR A 25 50.13 -27.80 -75.19
CA THR A 25 49.04 -27.12 -75.91
C THR A 25 49.08 -25.59 -75.85
N ASP A 26 48.65 -24.93 -76.92
CA ASP A 26 48.62 -23.46 -77.00
C ASP A 26 47.39 -22.83 -76.33
N PHE A 27 46.33 -23.60 -76.08
CA PHE A 27 45.05 -23.10 -75.55
C PHE A 27 45.16 -22.47 -74.13
N PRO A 28 45.91 -23.08 -73.18
CA PRO A 28 46.12 -22.49 -71.85
C PRO A 28 46.74 -21.09 -71.89
N VAL A 29 47.62 -20.82 -72.86
CA VAL A 29 48.26 -19.50 -73.02
C VAL A 29 47.22 -18.40 -73.21
N TYR A 30 46.16 -18.68 -73.97
CA TYR A 30 45.06 -17.74 -74.23
C TYR A 30 44.22 -17.46 -72.97
N PHE A 31 43.94 -18.50 -72.17
CA PHE A 31 43.26 -18.33 -70.88
C PHE A 31 44.11 -17.53 -69.88
N TYR A 32 45.39 -17.88 -69.74
CA TYR A 32 46.30 -17.20 -68.82
C TYR A 32 46.49 -15.73 -69.18
N GLN A 33 46.50 -15.38 -70.48
CA GLN A 33 46.51 -13.98 -70.90
C GLN A 33 45.26 -13.23 -70.39
N GLY A 34 44.06 -13.77 -70.62
CA GLY A 34 42.82 -13.18 -70.10
C GLY A 34 42.77 -13.10 -68.57
N LEU A 35 43.31 -14.12 -67.88
CA LEU A 35 43.41 -14.16 -66.42
C LEU A 35 44.32 -13.07 -65.86
N TYR A 36 45.47 -12.81 -66.50
CA TYR A 36 46.43 -11.79 -66.05
C TYR A 36 46.00 -10.37 -66.41
N ASP A 37 45.31 -10.18 -67.53
CA ASP A 37 44.74 -8.88 -67.92
C ASP A 37 43.50 -8.54 -67.07
N GLY A 38 42.77 -9.57 -66.63
CA GLY A 38 41.59 -9.49 -65.78
C GLY A 38 41.84 -9.20 -64.29
N VAL A 39 40.82 -9.51 -63.49
CA VAL A 39 40.80 -9.36 -62.04
C VAL A 39 40.66 -10.74 -61.41
N ASN A 40 41.63 -11.13 -60.59
CA ASN A 40 41.60 -12.37 -59.83
C ASN A 40 41.71 -12.04 -58.33
N LYS A 41 40.65 -12.38 -57.60
CA LYS A 41 40.49 -12.15 -56.16
C LYS A 41 40.48 -13.47 -55.42
N LEU A 42 41.45 -13.65 -54.52
CA LEU A 42 41.58 -14.86 -53.71
C LEU A 42 41.35 -14.56 -52.23
N LYS A 43 40.53 -15.39 -51.58
CA LYS A 43 40.25 -15.34 -50.15
C LYS A 43 40.15 -16.76 -49.60
N GLN A 44 41.00 -17.11 -48.64
CA GLN A 44 40.84 -18.33 -47.85
C GLN A 44 40.91 -18.01 -46.36
N VAL A 45 39.83 -18.32 -45.66
CA VAL A 45 39.62 -17.94 -44.27
C VAL A 45 39.20 -19.16 -43.48
N GLU A 46 39.85 -19.35 -42.34
CA GLU A 46 39.44 -20.27 -41.30
C GLU A 46 38.86 -19.44 -40.16
N THR A 47 37.58 -19.62 -39.89
CA THR A 47 36.85 -18.97 -38.80
C THR A 47 36.49 -20.03 -37.77
N THR A 48 36.99 -19.87 -36.54
CA THR A 48 36.56 -20.68 -35.40
C THR A 48 35.63 -19.84 -34.56
N GLU A 49 34.38 -20.29 -34.41
CA GLU A 49 33.33 -19.62 -33.65
C GLU A 49 32.96 -20.45 -32.43
N THR A 50 33.21 -19.88 -31.26
CA THR A 50 32.82 -20.45 -29.98
C THR A 50 31.86 -19.49 -29.29
N LYS A 51 30.66 -19.95 -28.95
CA LYS A 51 29.70 -19.18 -28.16
C LYS A 51 29.84 -19.56 -26.70
N LYS A 52 30.17 -18.60 -25.84
CA LYS A 52 30.19 -18.80 -24.39
C LYS A 52 28.89 -18.28 -23.80
N PHE A 53 28.06 -19.18 -23.27
CA PHE A 53 26.76 -18.81 -22.73
C PHE A 53 26.85 -18.31 -21.29
N ASP A 54 25.95 -17.39 -20.93
CA ASP A 54 25.80 -16.96 -19.53
C ASP A 54 25.21 -18.10 -18.67
N ASP A 55 25.83 -18.37 -17.53
CA ASP A 55 25.44 -19.39 -16.55
C ASP A 55 24.66 -18.80 -15.36
N HIS A 56 24.53 -17.46 -15.28
CA HIS A 56 23.90 -16.81 -14.12
C HIS A 56 22.43 -17.22 -13.93
N TRP A 57 21.70 -17.41 -15.04
CA TRP A 57 20.28 -17.78 -15.01
C TRP A 57 20.04 -19.16 -14.41
N ILE A 58 20.91 -20.13 -14.68
CA ILE A 58 20.74 -21.48 -14.14
C ILE A 58 21.02 -21.49 -12.65
N PHE A 59 22.06 -20.79 -12.21
CA PHE A 59 22.42 -20.67 -10.81
C PHE A 59 21.33 -19.98 -9.99
N ALA A 60 20.74 -18.91 -10.55
CA ALA A 60 19.60 -18.25 -9.95
C ALA A 60 18.42 -19.23 -9.79
N ILE A 61 17.98 -19.90 -10.85
CA ILE A 61 16.81 -20.80 -10.76
C ILE A 61 17.08 -21.96 -9.78
N GLU A 62 18.25 -22.59 -9.82
CA GLU A 62 18.63 -23.66 -8.90
C GLU A 62 18.63 -23.20 -7.43
N SER A 63 19.09 -21.98 -7.16
CA SER A 63 19.11 -21.41 -5.81
C SER A 63 17.69 -21.14 -5.27
N TYR A 64 16.75 -20.77 -6.14
CA TYR A 64 15.37 -20.49 -5.75
C TYR A 64 14.44 -21.71 -5.80
N TYR A 65 14.80 -22.78 -6.53
CA TYR A 65 13.99 -24.00 -6.69
C TYR A 65 13.61 -24.69 -5.37
N PRO A 66 14.47 -24.78 -4.33
CA PRO A 66 14.10 -25.39 -3.04
C PRO A 66 12.90 -24.72 -2.37
N TYR A 67 12.67 -23.42 -2.59
CA TYR A 67 11.51 -22.71 -2.06
C TYR A 67 10.23 -23.08 -2.81
N VAL A 68 10.33 -23.36 -4.11
CA VAL A 68 9.23 -23.88 -4.93
C VAL A 68 8.90 -25.31 -4.49
N ASP A 69 9.90 -26.17 -4.31
CA ASP A 69 9.71 -27.56 -3.86
C ASP A 69 9.04 -27.64 -2.47
N LYS A 70 9.40 -26.74 -1.54
CA LYS A 70 8.73 -26.65 -0.24
C LYS A 70 7.24 -26.33 -0.35
N ILE A 71 6.84 -25.48 -1.31
CA ILE A 71 5.42 -25.16 -1.53
C ILE A 71 4.71 -26.32 -2.21
N LEU A 72 5.35 -26.98 -3.17
CA LEU A 72 4.80 -28.16 -3.85
C LEU A 72 4.46 -29.29 -2.86
N ARG A 73 5.30 -29.49 -1.84
CA ARG A 73 5.08 -30.48 -0.78
C ARG A 73 4.08 -30.02 0.28
N ASN A 74 4.05 -28.73 0.61
CA ASN A 74 3.19 -28.17 1.66
C ASN A 74 2.56 -26.85 1.20
N TYR A 75 1.54 -26.96 0.36
CA TYR A 75 0.78 -25.83 -0.14
C TYR A 75 -0.31 -25.45 0.87
N LYS A 76 -0.61 -24.15 0.94
CA LYS A 76 -1.56 -23.64 1.95
C LYS A 76 -3.00 -23.93 1.53
N SER A 77 -3.83 -24.39 2.46
CA SER A 77 -5.29 -24.32 2.34
C SER A 77 -5.82 -23.01 2.94
N ALA A 78 -6.94 -22.54 2.40
CA ALA A 78 -7.83 -21.62 3.09
C ALA A 78 -9.06 -22.38 3.56
N LEU A 79 -9.58 -22.02 4.73
CA LEU A 79 -10.83 -22.58 5.21
C LEU A 79 -11.99 -21.92 4.45
N ARG A 80 -12.74 -22.70 3.68
CA ARG A 80 -13.98 -22.28 3.04
C ARG A 80 -15.13 -22.84 3.85
N VAL A 81 -15.98 -21.93 4.35
CA VAL A 81 -17.17 -22.30 5.11
C VAL A 81 -18.35 -22.28 4.14
N GLU A 82 -18.90 -23.45 3.85
CA GLU A 82 -20.11 -23.62 3.06
C GLU A 82 -21.31 -23.84 3.98
N GLU A 83 -22.44 -23.23 3.66
CA GLU A 83 -23.68 -23.36 4.43
C GLU A 83 -24.64 -24.27 3.64
N GLU A 84 -25.03 -25.41 4.21
CA GLU A 84 -26.00 -26.33 3.58
C GLU A 84 -27.12 -26.68 4.57
N VAL A 85 -28.36 -26.76 4.04
CA VAL A 85 -29.54 -27.14 4.82
C VAL A 85 -29.69 -28.67 4.84
N VAL A 86 -29.25 -29.28 5.93
CA VAL A 86 -29.29 -30.73 6.15
C VAL A 86 -30.41 -31.15 7.08
N ILE A 87 -30.86 -32.40 6.99
CA ILE A 87 -31.79 -32.98 7.96
C ILE A 87 -31.20 -32.93 9.38
N VAL A 88 -32.06 -32.76 10.39
CA VAL A 88 -31.62 -32.59 11.79
C VAL A 88 -30.69 -33.70 12.26
N GLU A 89 -30.95 -34.93 11.84
CA GLU A 89 -30.14 -36.12 12.20
C GLU A 89 -28.70 -36.06 11.69
N LYS A 90 -28.43 -35.31 10.61
CA LYS A 90 -27.08 -35.13 10.05
C LYS A 90 -26.36 -33.91 10.62
N ALA A 91 -27.04 -33.05 11.38
CA ALA A 91 -26.46 -31.85 11.94
C ALA A 91 -25.64 -32.17 13.21
N LYS A 92 -24.31 -32.00 13.15
CA LYS A 92 -23.43 -32.25 14.32
C LYS A 92 -23.28 -31.04 15.24
N LYS A 93 -23.29 -29.82 14.70
CA LYS A 93 -23.14 -28.56 15.45
C LYS A 93 -24.02 -27.47 14.85
N THR A 94 -24.56 -26.61 15.71
CA THR A 94 -25.40 -25.47 15.33
C THR A 94 -24.75 -24.15 15.72
N THR A 95 -24.74 -23.17 14.81
CA THR A 95 -24.18 -21.84 15.03
C THR A 95 -25.30 -20.83 15.30
N SER A 96 -24.99 -19.62 15.81
CA SER A 96 -26.01 -18.54 15.98
C SER A 96 -26.74 -18.19 14.68
N ARG A 97 -26.10 -18.47 13.54
CA ARG A 97 -26.64 -18.27 12.20
C ARG A 97 -27.65 -19.34 11.82
N THR A 98 -27.44 -20.60 12.23
CA THR A 98 -28.41 -21.70 12.11
C THR A 98 -29.74 -21.33 12.76
N VAL A 99 -29.70 -20.76 13.98
CA VAL A 99 -30.91 -20.35 14.72
C VAL A 99 -31.64 -19.22 14.01
N ARG A 100 -30.91 -18.21 13.51
CA ARG A 100 -31.51 -17.11 12.72
C ARG A 100 -32.13 -17.60 11.42
N HIS A 101 -31.46 -18.51 10.71
CA HIS A 101 -31.99 -19.10 9.49
C HIS A 101 -33.26 -19.91 9.75
N LEU A 102 -33.29 -20.70 10.83
CA LEU A 102 -34.46 -21.48 11.22
C LEU A 102 -35.65 -20.59 11.60
N ALA A 103 -35.41 -19.52 12.36
CA ALA A 103 -36.44 -18.56 12.75
C ALA A 103 -37.05 -17.82 11.54
N ALA A 104 -36.23 -17.53 10.50
CA ALA A 104 -36.70 -16.92 9.27
C ALA A 104 -37.45 -17.91 8.33
N ASN A 105 -37.20 -19.21 8.48
CA ASN A 105 -37.69 -20.25 7.57
C ASN A 105 -38.54 -21.28 8.33
N THR A 106 -39.73 -20.86 8.75
CA THR A 106 -40.69 -21.67 9.53
C THR A 106 -41.11 -22.98 8.84
N HIS A 107 -41.01 -23.06 7.51
CA HIS A 107 -41.26 -24.29 6.73
C HIS A 107 -40.24 -25.42 7.00
N LEU A 108 -39.13 -25.12 7.67
CA LEU A 108 -38.12 -26.11 8.08
C LEU A 108 -38.43 -26.72 9.45
N LEU A 109 -39.53 -26.35 10.09
CA LEU A 109 -40.01 -26.92 11.35
C LEU A 109 -40.97 -28.08 11.08
N LYS A 110 -40.95 -29.09 11.95
CA LYS A 110 -41.93 -30.18 11.96
C LYS A 110 -43.20 -29.65 12.60
N LEU A 111 -44.34 -29.87 11.94
CA LEU A 111 -45.64 -29.56 12.50
C LEU A 111 -45.90 -30.48 13.70
N PRO A 112 -46.44 -29.97 14.82
CA PRO A 112 -46.79 -30.78 15.97
C PRO A 112 -47.91 -31.77 15.61
N ASP A 113 -47.80 -33.02 16.07
CA ASP A 113 -48.87 -34.01 15.95
C ASP A 113 -50.08 -33.59 16.81
N LYS A 114 -51.29 -33.89 16.33
CA LYS A 114 -52.57 -33.41 16.89
C LYS A 114 -52.81 -33.72 18.38
N ASP A 115 -52.04 -34.63 18.96
CA ASP A 115 -52.17 -35.09 20.35
C ASP A 115 -51.01 -34.67 21.27
N GLN A 116 -50.07 -33.84 20.80
CA GLN A 116 -48.97 -33.31 21.63
C GLN A 116 -49.16 -31.82 21.96
N PRO A 117 -48.83 -31.38 23.20
CA PRO A 117 -48.91 -29.97 23.57
C PRO A 117 -48.02 -29.12 22.67
N THR A 118 -48.51 -27.95 22.26
CA THR A 118 -47.92 -26.97 21.32
C THR A 118 -46.54 -26.41 21.70
N THR A 119 -45.89 -26.98 22.71
CA THR A 119 -44.69 -26.44 23.35
C THR A 119 -43.39 -27.01 22.76
N GLU A 120 -43.42 -28.15 22.07
CA GLU A 120 -42.22 -28.78 21.48
C GLU A 120 -42.26 -28.77 19.94
N VAL A 121 -41.78 -27.67 19.35
CA VAL A 121 -41.59 -27.56 17.89
C VAL A 121 -40.19 -28.06 17.52
N MET A 122 -40.12 -29.21 16.86
CA MET A 122 -38.86 -29.82 16.43
C MET A 122 -38.49 -29.37 15.01
N PRO A 123 -37.23 -29.00 14.71
CA PRO A 123 -36.82 -28.74 13.33
C PRO A 123 -36.85 -30.03 12.48
N LYS A 124 -37.11 -29.89 11.17
CA LYS A 124 -36.99 -30.94 10.15
C LYS A 124 -35.63 -30.85 9.44
N LYS A 125 -35.16 -29.64 9.17
CA LYS A 125 -33.84 -29.37 8.59
C LYS A 125 -33.19 -28.15 9.24
N LEU A 126 -31.86 -28.14 9.30
CA LEU A 126 -31.04 -27.08 9.89
C LEU A 126 -29.97 -26.64 8.89
N LEU A 127 -29.69 -25.33 8.89
CA LEU A 127 -28.53 -24.79 8.17
C LEU A 127 -27.27 -25.12 8.96
N VAL A 128 -26.39 -25.93 8.38
CA VAL A 128 -25.11 -26.32 8.99
C VAL A 128 -23.98 -25.72 8.18
N GLU A 129 -22.98 -25.22 8.88
CA GLU A 129 -21.72 -24.74 8.32
C GLU A 129 -20.76 -25.92 8.20
N PHE A 130 -20.37 -26.26 6.96
CA PHE A 130 -19.31 -27.20 6.64
C PHE A 130 -18.03 -26.43 6.37
N SER A 131 -16.95 -26.80 7.04
CA SER A 131 -15.63 -26.22 6.80
C SER A 131 -14.84 -27.17 5.90
N GLU A 132 -14.60 -26.76 4.66
CA GLU A 132 -13.75 -27.49 3.72
C GLU A 132 -12.44 -26.74 3.48
N ASP A 133 -11.37 -27.49 3.24
CA ASP A 133 -10.07 -26.93 2.85
C ASP A 133 -10.09 -26.57 1.36
N GLU A 134 -10.14 -25.27 1.06
CA GLU A 134 -10.00 -24.74 -0.29
C GLU A 134 -8.52 -24.46 -0.60
N PHE A 135 -7.96 -25.24 -1.52
CA PHE A 135 -6.56 -25.10 -1.93
C PHE A 135 -6.35 -24.04 -3.03
N GLY A 136 -7.42 -23.57 -3.67
CA GLY A 136 -7.42 -22.61 -4.79
C GLY A 136 -7.02 -21.17 -4.47
N ILE A 137 -6.28 -20.93 -3.39
CA ILE A 137 -5.87 -19.57 -2.98
C ILE A 137 -5.02 -18.88 -4.06
N TYR A 138 -5.04 -17.56 -4.06
CA TYR A 138 -4.32 -16.74 -5.06
C TYR A 138 -2.82 -17.09 -5.13
N GLU A 139 -2.19 -17.32 -3.99
CA GLU A 139 -0.76 -17.58 -3.86
C GLU A 139 -0.36 -18.94 -4.44
N ASN A 140 -1.20 -19.97 -4.26
CA ASN A 140 -0.98 -21.28 -4.87
C ASN A 140 -1.15 -21.20 -6.39
N ARG A 141 -2.18 -20.49 -6.87
CA ARG A 141 -2.37 -20.24 -8.31
C ARG A 141 -1.20 -19.47 -8.92
N PHE A 142 -0.63 -18.52 -8.17
CA PHE A 142 0.57 -17.79 -8.55
C PHE A 142 1.77 -18.74 -8.72
N VAL A 143 2.06 -19.58 -7.72
CA VAL A 143 3.18 -20.54 -7.77
C VAL A 143 2.98 -21.56 -8.90
N ALA A 144 1.76 -22.05 -9.11
CA ALA A 144 1.45 -22.94 -10.22
C ALA A 144 1.72 -22.28 -11.59
N THR A 145 1.36 -21.01 -11.73
CA THR A 145 1.65 -20.22 -12.94
C THR A 145 3.16 -20.00 -13.11
N LEU A 146 3.88 -19.74 -12.02
CA LEU A 146 5.33 -19.58 -12.02
C LEU A 146 6.04 -20.86 -12.49
N ILE A 147 5.61 -22.04 -12.03
CA ILE A 147 6.23 -23.32 -12.44
C ILE A 147 6.07 -23.55 -13.94
N GLN A 148 4.88 -23.31 -14.49
CA GLN A 148 4.66 -23.42 -15.94
C GLN A 148 5.59 -22.47 -16.70
N ARG A 149 5.67 -21.22 -16.25
CA ARG A 149 6.56 -20.23 -16.85
C ARG A 149 8.04 -20.64 -16.75
N LEU A 150 8.47 -21.23 -15.63
CA LEU A 150 9.84 -21.73 -15.45
C LEU A 150 10.16 -22.89 -16.41
N VAL A 151 9.22 -23.83 -16.60
CA VAL A 151 9.39 -24.94 -17.54
C VAL A 151 9.60 -24.38 -18.95
N ASP A 152 8.74 -23.46 -19.38
CA ASP A 152 8.85 -22.84 -20.70
C ASP A 152 10.16 -22.05 -20.84
N PHE A 153 10.56 -21.30 -19.80
CA PHE A 153 11.79 -20.52 -19.77
C PHE A 153 13.05 -21.38 -19.93
N VAL A 154 13.13 -22.47 -19.17
CA VAL A 154 14.29 -23.39 -19.19
C VAL A 154 14.29 -24.21 -20.47
N SER A 155 13.13 -24.69 -20.94
CA SER A 155 13.01 -25.49 -22.16
C SER A 155 13.51 -24.71 -23.40
N ARG A 156 13.11 -23.44 -23.55
CA ARG A 156 13.59 -22.60 -24.67
C ARG A 156 15.10 -22.41 -24.66
N ARG A 157 15.70 -22.17 -23.48
CA ARG A 157 17.15 -21.97 -23.33
C ARG A 157 17.94 -23.26 -23.52
N MET A 158 17.43 -24.37 -22.99
CA MET A 158 18.01 -25.70 -23.20
C MET A 158 18.11 -26.03 -24.69
N ARG A 159 17.06 -25.75 -25.48
CA ARG A 159 17.09 -25.97 -26.93
C ARG A 159 18.16 -25.14 -27.64
N ILE A 160 18.33 -23.86 -27.27
CA ILE A 160 19.39 -23.00 -27.85
C ILE A 160 20.77 -23.53 -27.49
N LEU A 161 20.97 -23.98 -26.24
CA LEU A 161 22.22 -24.63 -25.84
C LEU A 161 22.46 -25.89 -26.68
N GLU A 162 21.47 -26.77 -26.84
CA GLU A 162 21.61 -27.99 -27.66
C GLU A 162 22.02 -27.70 -29.12
N GLU A 163 21.53 -26.61 -29.72
CA GLU A 163 21.82 -26.23 -31.10
C GLU A 163 23.22 -25.58 -31.28
N ASP A 164 23.79 -24.97 -30.22
CA ASP A 164 24.97 -24.10 -30.30
C ASP A 164 26.08 -24.37 -29.25
N VAL A 165 26.00 -25.47 -28.50
CA VAL A 165 27.00 -25.83 -27.47
C VAL A 165 28.39 -26.08 -28.05
N ASN A 166 28.47 -26.58 -29.29
CA ASN A 166 29.72 -26.96 -29.91
C ASN A 166 30.33 -25.81 -30.73
N THR A 167 31.67 -25.76 -30.75
CA THR A 167 32.42 -24.80 -31.57
C THR A 167 32.30 -25.14 -33.04
N LYS A 168 32.02 -24.12 -33.84
CA LYS A 168 31.89 -24.24 -35.30
C LYS A 168 33.20 -23.74 -35.93
N LYS A 169 33.91 -24.64 -36.61
CA LYS A 169 35.06 -24.32 -37.44
C LYS A 169 34.63 -24.28 -38.90
N ILE A 170 34.65 -23.08 -39.47
CA ILE A 170 34.27 -22.82 -40.85
C ILE A 170 35.54 -22.53 -41.65
N LYS A 171 35.79 -23.28 -42.72
CA LYS A 171 36.81 -22.92 -43.71
C LYS A 171 36.13 -22.52 -45.00
N GLU A 172 36.44 -21.34 -45.49
CA GLU A 172 35.89 -20.79 -46.73
C GLU A 172 37.06 -20.47 -47.68
N LEU A 173 36.95 -20.97 -48.90
CA LEU A 173 37.82 -20.62 -50.02
C LEU A 173 36.95 -20.02 -51.12
N ASN A 174 37.20 -18.74 -51.42
CA ASN A 174 36.55 -18.02 -52.50
C ASN A 174 37.61 -17.58 -53.50
N ASN A 175 37.39 -17.90 -54.77
CA ASN A 175 38.19 -17.46 -55.89
C ASN A 175 37.28 -16.88 -56.96
N THR A 176 37.33 -15.56 -57.12
CA THR A 176 36.57 -14.82 -58.13
C THR A 176 37.52 -14.34 -59.21
N ILE A 177 37.29 -14.81 -60.43
CA ILE A 177 38.05 -14.46 -61.60
C ILE A 177 37.12 -13.79 -62.61
N GLU A 178 37.44 -12.56 -62.96
CA GLU A 178 36.83 -11.84 -64.07
C GLU A 178 37.87 -11.71 -65.18
N LEU A 179 37.60 -12.31 -66.34
CA LEU A 179 38.49 -12.28 -67.50
C LEU A 179 37.74 -11.79 -68.73
N SER A 180 38.41 -10.97 -69.54
CA SER A 180 37.88 -10.48 -70.81
C SER A 180 38.74 -11.06 -71.92
N ILE A 181 38.10 -11.82 -72.79
CA ILE A 181 38.77 -12.48 -73.90
C ILE A 181 37.99 -12.12 -75.17
N ASP A 182 38.70 -11.57 -76.14
CA ASP A 182 38.17 -10.94 -77.35
C ASP A 182 37.10 -9.88 -77.04
N ASN A 183 35.82 -10.24 -77.21
CA ASN A 183 34.63 -9.39 -76.98
C ASN A 183 33.70 -9.95 -75.90
N SER A 184 34.08 -11.04 -75.25
CA SER A 184 33.28 -11.72 -74.23
C SER A 184 33.90 -11.52 -72.85
N LYS A 185 33.03 -11.29 -71.86
CA LYS A 185 33.40 -11.23 -70.44
C LYS A 185 33.01 -12.54 -69.79
N TYR A 186 33.94 -13.15 -69.08
CA TYR A 186 33.72 -14.39 -68.37
C TYR A 186 33.98 -14.16 -66.88
N GLU A 187 33.10 -14.73 -66.06
CA GLU A 187 33.20 -14.70 -64.61
C GLU A 187 33.22 -16.13 -64.10
N ILE A 188 34.24 -16.45 -63.30
CA ILE A 188 34.41 -17.77 -62.68
C ILE A 188 34.45 -17.55 -61.18
N ASN A 189 33.44 -18.08 -60.49
CA ASN A 189 33.35 -18.08 -59.03
C ASN A 189 33.52 -19.52 -58.52
N ILE A 190 34.59 -19.75 -57.76
CA ILE A 190 34.83 -21.03 -57.08
C ILE A 190 34.71 -20.79 -55.58
N ASP A 191 33.64 -21.32 -55.00
CA ASP A 191 33.34 -21.25 -53.57
C ASP A 191 33.37 -22.66 -52.96
N LEU A 192 34.23 -22.86 -51.96
CA LEU A 192 34.31 -24.09 -51.18
C LEU A 192 34.19 -23.77 -49.70
N ARG A 193 33.16 -24.35 -49.06
CA ARG A 193 32.87 -24.15 -47.64
C ARG A 193 32.86 -25.48 -46.89
N GLU A 194 33.75 -25.61 -45.92
CA GLU A 194 33.81 -26.72 -44.97
C GLU A 194 33.28 -26.23 -43.61
N VAL A 195 32.29 -26.92 -43.04
CA VAL A 195 31.81 -26.68 -41.68
C VAL A 195 32.11 -27.92 -40.85
N GLN A 196 32.98 -27.76 -39.86
CA GLN A 196 33.36 -28.80 -38.92
C GLN A 196 32.92 -28.40 -37.51
N THR A 197 32.30 -29.34 -36.80
CA THR A 197 32.00 -29.19 -35.37
C THR A 197 33.17 -29.70 -34.55
N ILE A 198 33.65 -28.88 -33.61
CA ILE A 198 34.76 -29.22 -32.70
C ILE A 198 34.20 -29.33 -31.29
N ASP A 199 34.42 -30.49 -30.67
CA ASP A 199 33.93 -30.82 -29.33
C ASP A 199 35.05 -30.76 -28.27
N GLN A 200 36.20 -30.16 -28.61
CA GLN A 200 37.40 -30.18 -27.78
C GLN A 200 37.85 -28.76 -27.43
N GLY A 201 37.49 -28.33 -26.22
CA GLY A 201 37.96 -27.08 -25.62
C GLY A 201 37.35 -26.84 -24.23
N LYS A 202 37.94 -25.91 -23.47
CA LYS A 202 37.50 -25.61 -22.09
C LYS A 202 36.13 -24.93 -22.05
N ILE A 203 35.82 -24.08 -23.03
CA ILE A 203 34.56 -23.33 -23.09
C ILE A 203 33.41 -24.28 -23.44
N GLU A 204 33.67 -25.25 -24.31
CA GLU A 204 32.76 -26.31 -24.72
C GLU A 204 32.47 -27.25 -23.54
N GLU A 205 33.49 -27.61 -22.76
CA GLU A 205 33.29 -28.39 -21.52
C GLU A 205 32.39 -27.64 -20.53
N ASP A 206 32.59 -26.33 -20.37
CA ASP A 206 31.76 -25.49 -19.51
C ASP A 206 30.32 -25.35 -20.06
N ASN A 207 30.15 -25.19 -21.38
CA ASN A 207 28.84 -25.19 -22.05
C ASN A 207 28.14 -26.54 -21.93
N GLN A 208 28.86 -27.66 -22.04
CA GLN A 208 28.32 -29.01 -21.86
C GLN A 208 27.88 -29.24 -20.40
N LYS A 209 28.66 -28.75 -19.42
CA LYS A 209 28.24 -28.75 -18.01
C LYS A 209 26.99 -27.91 -17.80
N LEU A 210 26.92 -26.74 -18.42
CA LEU A 210 25.73 -25.87 -18.38
C LEU A 210 24.52 -26.57 -18.99
N LEU A 211 24.68 -27.24 -20.13
CA LEU A 211 23.62 -28.02 -20.78
C LEU A 211 23.15 -29.18 -19.89
N ALA A 212 24.07 -29.95 -19.31
CA ALA A 212 23.74 -31.06 -18.41
C ALA A 212 22.94 -30.58 -17.19
N ARG A 213 23.36 -29.46 -16.57
CA ARG A 213 22.61 -28.83 -15.48
C ARG A 213 21.23 -28.35 -15.96
N ALA A 214 21.15 -27.75 -17.15
CA ALA A 214 19.89 -27.27 -17.70
C ALA A 214 18.90 -28.42 -17.96
N GLN A 215 19.38 -29.56 -18.47
CA GLN A 215 18.60 -30.78 -18.65
C GLN A 215 18.12 -31.36 -17.31
N GLU A 216 18.98 -31.40 -16.29
CA GLU A 216 18.59 -31.85 -14.96
C GLU A 216 17.53 -30.94 -14.32
N LEU A 217 17.71 -29.62 -14.43
CA LEU A 217 16.76 -28.63 -13.95
C LEU A 217 15.42 -28.74 -14.69
N HIS A 218 15.45 -28.87 -16.02
CA HIS A 218 14.26 -29.09 -16.84
C HIS A 218 13.52 -30.35 -16.39
N LYS A 219 14.23 -31.46 -16.14
CA LYS A 219 13.65 -32.70 -15.62
C LYS A 219 13.00 -32.50 -14.25
N LYS A 220 13.65 -31.78 -13.33
CA LYS A 220 13.09 -31.43 -12.00
C LYS A 220 11.80 -30.63 -12.14
N LEU A 221 11.78 -29.61 -13.00
CA LEU A 221 10.61 -28.77 -13.25
C LEU A 221 9.48 -29.52 -13.96
N ALA A 222 9.80 -30.40 -14.92
CA ALA A 222 8.83 -31.27 -15.57
C ALA A 222 8.17 -32.24 -14.58
N ASN A 223 8.95 -32.79 -13.64
CA ASN A 223 8.41 -33.59 -12.54
C ASN A 223 7.50 -32.77 -11.62
N ALA A 224 7.83 -31.49 -11.38
CA ALA A 224 6.99 -30.59 -10.60
C ALA A 224 5.60 -30.39 -11.24
N LEU A 225 5.48 -30.37 -12.58
CA LEU A 225 4.19 -30.30 -13.29
C LEU A 225 3.27 -31.51 -13.03
N ASN A 226 3.85 -32.66 -12.70
CA ASN A 226 3.11 -33.90 -12.45
C ASN A 226 2.72 -34.12 -10.98
N THR A 227 3.06 -33.18 -10.09
CA THR A 227 2.71 -33.25 -8.67
C THR A 227 1.21 -33.09 -8.41
N GLU A 228 0.72 -33.61 -7.28
CA GLU A 228 -0.68 -33.44 -6.84
C GLU A 228 -1.08 -31.97 -6.71
N PHE A 229 -0.15 -31.10 -6.29
CA PHE A 229 -0.35 -29.66 -6.28
C PHE A 229 -0.73 -29.14 -7.68
N MET A 230 0.07 -29.45 -8.70
CA MET A 230 -0.19 -28.96 -10.06
C MET A 230 -1.45 -29.56 -10.68
N LYS A 231 -1.79 -30.81 -10.35
CA LYS A 231 -3.06 -31.44 -10.75
C LYS A 231 -4.25 -30.70 -10.15
N THR A 232 -4.19 -30.39 -8.84
CA THR A 232 -5.23 -29.65 -8.13
C THR A 232 -5.38 -28.23 -8.69
N MET A 233 -4.26 -27.56 -8.99
CA MET A 233 -4.25 -26.19 -9.51
C MET A 233 -4.74 -26.08 -10.97
N ARG A 234 -4.77 -27.18 -11.73
CA ARG A 234 -5.19 -27.17 -13.14
C ARG A 234 -6.63 -26.68 -13.34
N ASN A 235 -7.49 -26.91 -12.35
CA ASN A 235 -8.89 -26.49 -12.38
C ASN A 235 -9.07 -24.99 -12.10
N TYR A 236 -8.02 -24.29 -11.69
CA TYR A 236 -8.08 -22.88 -11.32
C TYR A 236 -7.47 -21.97 -12.39
N ARG A 237 -8.03 -20.76 -12.50
CA ARG A 237 -7.53 -19.75 -13.44
C ARG A 237 -6.10 -19.32 -13.10
N LYS A 238 -5.23 -19.31 -14.10
CA LYS A 238 -3.85 -18.81 -14.01
C LYS A 238 -3.81 -17.34 -13.61
N VAL A 239 -2.78 -16.96 -12.87
CA VAL A 239 -2.55 -15.57 -12.45
C VAL A 239 -1.89 -14.80 -13.60
N LYS A 240 -2.30 -13.54 -13.81
CA LYS A 240 -1.68 -12.65 -14.79
C LYS A 240 -0.85 -11.59 -14.08
N ALA A 241 0.26 -11.16 -14.69
CA ALA A 241 1.01 -10.00 -14.22
C ALA A 241 0.15 -8.73 -14.29
N PRO A 242 0.36 -7.74 -13.39
CA PRO A 242 1.30 -7.73 -12.27
C PRO A 242 0.79 -8.58 -11.07
N ILE A 243 1.71 -9.26 -10.38
CA ILE A 243 1.33 -10.13 -9.26
C ILE A 243 0.95 -9.27 -8.04
N MET A 244 -0.27 -9.48 -7.51
CA MET A 244 -0.73 -8.85 -6.28
C MET A 244 0.13 -9.27 -5.08
N LYS A 245 0.71 -8.29 -4.38
CA LYS A 245 1.50 -8.50 -3.15
C LYS A 245 0.59 -8.73 -1.96
N THR A 246 0.09 -9.95 -1.81
CA THR A 246 -0.71 -10.33 -0.65
C THR A 246 0.16 -10.50 0.60
N GLN A 247 -0.48 -10.51 1.77
CA GLN A 247 0.25 -10.66 3.03
C GLN A 247 0.98 -12.01 3.13
N ILE A 248 0.44 -13.06 2.51
CA ILE A 248 1.09 -14.38 2.47
C ILE A 248 2.37 -14.31 1.63
N ILE A 249 2.34 -13.65 0.47
CA ILE A 249 3.54 -13.45 -0.38
C ILE A 249 4.60 -12.61 0.35
N LEU A 250 4.19 -11.58 1.09
CA LEU A 250 5.13 -10.69 1.79
C LEU A 250 5.76 -11.32 3.04
N LYS A 251 4.97 -12.04 3.84
CA LYS A 251 5.42 -12.59 5.13
C LYS A 251 6.03 -13.97 5.03
N ASN A 252 5.57 -14.82 4.12
CA ASN A 252 6.10 -16.18 4.00
C ASN A 252 7.35 -16.19 3.11
N THR A 253 8.48 -16.64 3.65
CA THR A 253 9.77 -16.71 2.97
C THR A 253 9.70 -17.45 1.63
N ASN A 254 8.97 -18.58 1.56
CA ASN A 254 8.92 -19.39 0.34
C ASN A 254 8.17 -18.65 -0.78
N TYR A 255 7.00 -18.08 -0.47
CA TYR A 255 6.22 -17.33 -1.47
C TYR A 255 6.91 -16.02 -1.88
N ARG A 256 7.60 -15.36 -0.93
CA ARG A 256 8.41 -14.18 -1.23
C ARG A 256 9.52 -14.49 -2.23
N ASN A 257 10.23 -15.59 -2.03
CA ASN A 257 11.30 -16.05 -2.91
C ASN A 257 10.77 -16.49 -4.29
N CYS A 258 9.60 -17.10 -4.35
CA CYS A 258 8.91 -17.36 -5.63
C CYS A 258 8.55 -16.06 -6.36
N TYR A 259 8.14 -15.01 -5.64
CA TYR A 259 7.90 -13.69 -6.24
C TYR A 259 9.17 -13.01 -6.73
N LEU A 260 10.31 -13.17 -6.04
CA LEU A 260 11.61 -12.71 -6.53
C LEU A 260 12.02 -13.45 -7.81
N LEU A 261 11.84 -14.78 -7.83
CA LEU A 261 12.08 -15.58 -9.02
C LEU A 261 11.19 -15.15 -10.20
N TRP A 262 9.91 -14.88 -9.96
CA TRP A 262 9.02 -14.31 -10.99
C TRP A 262 9.58 -13.01 -11.59
N LYS A 263 10.06 -12.09 -10.75
CA LYS A 263 10.67 -10.84 -11.22
C LYS A 263 11.96 -11.04 -11.99
N TYR A 264 12.76 -12.01 -11.57
CA TYR A 264 13.98 -12.36 -12.26
C TYR A 264 13.68 -12.81 -13.70
N LEU A 265 12.66 -13.65 -13.89
CA LEU A 265 12.19 -14.03 -15.22
C LEU A 265 11.73 -12.82 -16.04
N ASP A 266 10.97 -11.89 -15.44
CA ASP A 266 10.53 -10.65 -16.12
C ASP A 266 11.68 -9.71 -16.55
N GLN A 267 12.86 -9.82 -15.92
CA GLN A 267 14.04 -9.03 -16.25
C GLN A 267 14.88 -9.69 -17.35
N TYR A 268 14.90 -11.02 -17.39
CA TYR A 268 15.87 -11.79 -18.15
C TYR A 268 15.26 -12.26 -19.50
N ASN A 269 15.04 -11.29 -20.39
CA ASN A 269 14.33 -11.52 -21.66
C ASN A 269 15.23 -12.08 -22.80
N SER A 270 16.55 -11.99 -22.63
CA SER A 270 17.52 -12.52 -23.60
C SER A 270 18.42 -13.57 -22.96
N LEU A 271 18.95 -14.49 -23.78
CA LEU A 271 20.12 -15.28 -23.41
C LEU A 271 21.32 -14.60 -24.07
N GLY A 272 22.12 -13.94 -23.24
CA GLY A 272 23.40 -13.39 -23.69
C GLY A 272 24.40 -14.52 -23.94
N PHE A 273 25.20 -14.36 -24.98
CA PHE A 273 26.39 -15.16 -25.19
C PHE A 273 27.53 -14.25 -25.63
N GLU A 274 28.74 -14.60 -25.21
CA GLU A 274 29.96 -13.98 -25.68
C GLU A 274 30.44 -14.78 -26.90
N LEU A 275 30.46 -14.17 -28.09
CA LEU A 275 30.96 -14.80 -29.30
C LEU A 275 32.47 -14.61 -29.39
N ILE A 276 33.21 -15.70 -29.19
CA ILE A 276 34.65 -15.74 -29.40
C ILE A 276 34.88 -16.23 -30.81
N ARG A 277 35.30 -15.31 -31.69
CA ARG A 277 35.62 -15.61 -33.08
C ARG A 277 37.12 -15.44 -33.32
N ASP A 278 37.79 -16.54 -33.66
CA ASP A 278 39.18 -16.53 -34.12
C ASP A 278 39.18 -16.67 -35.65
N VAL A 279 39.69 -15.64 -36.35
CA VAL A 279 39.74 -15.61 -37.81
C VAL A 279 41.18 -15.66 -38.29
N LYS A 280 41.53 -16.76 -38.97
CA LYS A 280 42.85 -16.98 -39.56
C LYS A 280 42.75 -16.95 -41.08
N GLN A 281 43.37 -15.97 -41.69
CA GLN A 281 43.51 -15.93 -43.14
C GLN A 281 44.73 -16.76 -43.58
N LYS A 282 44.50 -17.72 -44.46
CA LYS A 282 45.60 -18.54 -45.03
C LYS A 282 46.29 -17.75 -46.14
N ARG A 283 47.64 -17.78 -46.15
CA ARG A 283 48.45 -17.17 -47.21
C ARG A 283 48.50 -18.10 -48.43
N PHE A 284 48.50 -17.54 -49.63
CA PHE A 284 48.63 -18.30 -50.86
C PHE A 284 50.07 -18.25 -51.37
N ASN A 285 50.76 -19.40 -51.39
CA ASN A 285 52.04 -19.52 -52.08
C ASN A 285 51.82 -19.60 -53.60
N GLU A 286 52.91 -19.46 -54.37
CA GLU A 286 52.82 -19.40 -55.84
C GLU A 286 52.29 -20.71 -56.45
N THR A 287 52.65 -21.86 -55.88
CA THR A 287 52.13 -23.17 -56.32
C THR A 287 50.63 -23.29 -56.07
N TYR A 288 50.12 -22.89 -54.91
CA TYR A 288 48.69 -22.95 -54.63
C TYR A 288 47.88 -22.01 -55.54
N ARG A 289 48.38 -20.82 -55.85
CA ARG A 289 47.76 -19.90 -56.81
C ARG A 289 47.72 -20.50 -58.23
N LYS A 290 48.81 -21.17 -58.65
CA LYS A 290 48.86 -21.88 -59.93
C LYS A 290 47.77 -22.94 -59.99
N HIS A 291 47.67 -23.79 -58.97
CA HIS A 291 46.69 -24.89 -58.96
C HIS A 291 45.23 -24.37 -58.94
N LEU A 292 44.95 -23.26 -58.25
CA LEU A 292 43.63 -22.61 -58.31
C LEU A 292 43.32 -22.02 -59.70
N SER A 293 44.33 -21.50 -60.38
CA SER A 293 44.21 -21.01 -61.76
C SER A 293 43.99 -22.17 -62.74
N GLN A 294 44.65 -23.32 -62.53
CA GLN A 294 44.44 -24.56 -63.28
C GLN A 294 43.01 -25.10 -63.12
N ASN A 295 42.43 -25.03 -61.92
CA ASN A 295 41.02 -25.37 -61.72
C ASN A 295 40.08 -24.46 -62.52
N ALA A 296 40.36 -23.15 -62.56
CA ALA A 296 39.60 -22.21 -63.36
C ALA A 296 39.79 -22.43 -64.87
N LEU A 297 41.00 -22.76 -65.32
CA LEU A 297 41.30 -23.17 -66.70
C LEU A 297 40.50 -24.41 -67.09
N PHE A 298 40.41 -25.39 -66.21
CA PHE A 298 39.62 -26.59 -66.45
C PHE A 298 38.12 -26.28 -66.58
N ALA A 299 37.57 -25.44 -65.70
CA ALA A 299 36.18 -24.99 -65.79
C ALA A 299 35.92 -24.20 -67.10
N PHE A 300 36.81 -23.27 -67.44
CA PHE A 300 36.72 -22.47 -68.66
C PHE A 300 36.81 -23.33 -69.92
N SER A 301 37.80 -24.23 -70.00
CA SER A 301 37.98 -25.13 -71.14
C SER A 301 36.79 -26.08 -71.32
N THR A 302 36.20 -26.57 -70.23
CA THR A 302 34.98 -27.39 -70.27
C THR A 302 33.82 -26.64 -70.89
N MET A 303 33.58 -25.40 -70.47
CA MET A 303 32.55 -24.54 -71.07
C MET A 303 32.85 -24.29 -72.57
N MET A 304 34.08 -23.88 -72.90
CA MET A 304 34.50 -23.59 -74.29
C MET A 304 34.53 -24.81 -75.21
N PHE A 305 34.57 -26.03 -74.68
CA PHE A 305 34.48 -27.26 -75.45
C PHE A 305 33.03 -27.67 -75.73
N HIS A 306 32.14 -27.42 -74.77
CA HIS A 306 30.72 -27.78 -74.88
C HIS A 306 29.85 -26.66 -75.49
N ASP A 307 30.37 -25.45 -75.66
CA ASP A 307 29.71 -24.38 -76.39
C ASP A 307 29.90 -24.57 -77.90
N VAL A 308 28.79 -24.74 -78.65
CA VAL A 308 28.75 -25.37 -79.98
C VAL A 308 29.18 -24.45 -81.14
N VAL A 309 29.68 -23.24 -80.87
CA VAL A 309 30.06 -22.28 -81.92
C VAL A 309 31.56 -22.03 -81.92
N ARG A 310 32.31 -22.79 -82.73
CA ARG A 310 33.68 -22.45 -83.11
C ARG A 310 33.75 -22.12 -84.60
N GLU A 311 33.79 -20.83 -84.93
CA GLU A 311 34.33 -20.39 -86.22
C GLU A 311 35.85 -20.65 -86.21
N LYS A 312 36.33 -21.36 -87.23
CA LYS A 312 37.63 -22.04 -87.26
C LYS A 312 38.86 -21.14 -87.45
N ASP A 313 38.73 -19.82 -87.44
CA ASP A 313 39.82 -18.93 -87.85
C ASP A 313 40.10 -17.80 -86.84
N GLN A 314 40.87 -18.10 -85.80
CA GLN A 314 41.61 -17.06 -85.09
C GLN A 314 43.04 -17.51 -84.82
N LYS A 315 44.00 -16.78 -85.41
CA LYS A 315 45.43 -16.96 -85.21
C LYS A 315 45.77 -16.61 -83.76
N LEU A 316 46.16 -17.62 -82.99
CA LEU A 316 46.72 -17.46 -81.65
C LEU A 316 48.01 -16.64 -81.73
N LEU A 317 47.96 -15.40 -81.23
CA LEU A 317 49.12 -14.52 -81.15
C LEU A 317 49.96 -14.92 -79.94
N THR A 318 51.10 -15.58 -80.18
CA THR A 318 52.11 -15.84 -79.16
C THR A 318 52.79 -14.52 -78.79
N LYS A 319 52.38 -13.91 -77.68
CA LYS A 319 53.12 -12.81 -77.04
C LYS A 319 53.57 -13.25 -75.65
N SER A 320 54.79 -12.85 -75.28
CA SER A 320 55.29 -12.99 -73.92
C SER A 320 54.37 -12.28 -72.94
N PHE A 321 53.82 -13.01 -71.97
CA PHE A 321 52.89 -12.49 -70.97
C PHE A 321 53.65 -11.83 -69.81
N LYS A 322 53.04 -10.79 -69.21
CA LYS A 322 53.49 -10.23 -67.93
C LYS A 322 52.64 -10.85 -66.82
N VAL A 323 53.28 -11.61 -65.93
CA VAL A 323 52.60 -12.24 -64.79
C VAL A 323 52.09 -11.14 -63.85
N LYS A 324 50.77 -10.95 -63.81
CA LYS A 324 50.11 -10.12 -62.78
C LYS A 324 49.73 -11.03 -61.61
N LYS A 325 50.20 -10.73 -60.40
CA LYS A 325 49.87 -11.55 -59.22
C LYS A 325 48.41 -11.32 -58.83
N ALA A 326 47.68 -12.42 -58.57
CA ALA A 326 46.33 -12.36 -58.01
C ALA A 326 46.30 -11.53 -56.71
N GLU A 327 45.24 -10.74 -56.55
CA GLU A 327 45.04 -9.88 -55.39
C GLU A 327 44.47 -10.73 -54.24
N GLU A 328 45.23 -10.81 -53.14
CA GLU A 328 44.73 -11.43 -51.91
C GLU A 328 43.88 -10.42 -51.16
N ILE A 329 42.59 -10.70 -51.02
CA ILE A 329 41.69 -9.85 -50.23
C ILE A 329 42.06 -10.05 -48.76
N LYS A 330 42.63 -9.03 -48.13
CA LYS A 330 42.88 -9.02 -46.68
C LYS A 330 41.60 -8.68 -45.94
N LEU A 331 41.33 -9.37 -44.83
CA LEU A 331 40.22 -8.98 -43.96
C LEU A 331 40.46 -7.58 -43.37
N THR A 332 39.42 -6.76 -43.42
CA THR A 332 39.43 -5.41 -42.83
C THR A 332 38.99 -5.48 -41.37
N ALA A 333 39.47 -4.56 -40.52
CA ALA A 333 39.11 -4.53 -39.09
C ALA A 333 37.60 -4.41 -38.83
N ASP A 334 36.84 -3.82 -39.76
CA ASP A 334 35.39 -3.70 -39.66
C ASP A 334 34.64 -4.98 -40.06
N GLU A 335 35.23 -5.86 -40.90
CA GLU A 335 34.65 -7.19 -41.21
C GLU A 335 34.78 -8.17 -40.03
N LEU A 336 35.68 -7.88 -39.08
CA LEU A 336 35.90 -8.67 -37.86
C LEU A 336 34.97 -8.23 -36.71
N LYS A 337 34.40 -7.03 -36.78
CA LYS A 337 33.46 -6.53 -35.77
C LYS A 337 32.06 -7.05 -36.10
N ILE A 338 31.60 -8.02 -35.33
CA ILE A 338 30.20 -8.41 -35.30
C ILE A 338 29.74 -8.17 -33.88
N ASP A 339 28.71 -7.33 -33.71
CA ASP A 339 27.97 -7.28 -32.47
C ASP A 339 27.09 -8.54 -32.40
N PRO A 340 27.34 -9.48 -31.48
CA PRO A 340 26.52 -10.67 -31.37
C PRO A 340 25.11 -10.25 -30.93
N GLU A 341 24.13 -10.40 -31.83
CA GLU A 341 22.73 -10.20 -31.48
C GLU A 341 22.32 -11.26 -30.45
N SER A 342 21.93 -10.82 -29.26
CA SER A 342 21.44 -11.70 -28.21
C SER A 342 20.15 -12.41 -28.64
N TYR A 343 19.98 -13.68 -28.28
CA TYR A 343 18.72 -14.39 -28.50
C TYR A 343 17.60 -13.73 -27.69
N LYS A 344 16.59 -13.15 -28.36
CA LYS A 344 15.34 -12.70 -27.73
C LYS A 344 14.42 -13.91 -27.57
N ILE A 345 14.29 -14.40 -26.34
CA ILE A 345 13.63 -15.69 -26.04
C ILE A 345 12.22 -15.50 -25.50
N GLU A 346 11.96 -14.38 -24.82
CA GLU A 346 10.66 -14.09 -24.24
C GLU A 346 9.80 -13.22 -25.15
N ASP A 347 8.52 -13.57 -25.25
CA ASP A 347 7.51 -12.69 -25.83
C ASP A 347 7.52 -11.39 -25.04
N THR A 348 7.79 -10.29 -25.73
CA THR A 348 7.92 -8.95 -25.14
C THR A 348 6.56 -8.36 -24.77
N LEU A 349 5.66 -9.18 -24.21
CA LEU A 349 4.38 -8.74 -23.67
C LEU A 349 4.66 -7.83 -22.46
N MET A 350 3.87 -6.75 -22.31
CA MET A 350 3.97 -5.83 -21.16
C MET A 350 3.99 -6.61 -19.84
N ASN A 351 5.17 -6.71 -19.22
CA ASN A 351 5.41 -7.44 -17.98
C ASN A 351 5.61 -6.48 -16.79
N GLU A 352 5.77 -7.01 -15.57
CA GLU A 352 5.92 -6.17 -14.36
C GLU A 352 7.22 -5.33 -14.41
N PHE A 353 8.24 -5.80 -15.13
CA PHE A 353 9.48 -5.07 -15.36
C PHE A 353 9.25 -3.82 -16.21
N TYR A 354 8.62 -3.94 -17.39
CA TYR A 354 8.27 -2.78 -18.22
C TYR A 354 7.37 -1.80 -17.47
N LEU A 355 6.41 -2.29 -16.68
CA LEU A 355 5.59 -1.44 -15.82
C LEU A 355 6.41 -0.69 -14.75
N ASN A 356 7.39 -1.34 -14.14
CA ASN A 356 8.25 -0.70 -13.15
C ASN A 356 9.22 0.30 -13.82
N LYS A 357 9.72 0.00 -15.01
CA LYS A 357 10.55 0.90 -15.81
C LYS A 357 9.75 2.13 -16.22
N THR A 358 8.51 1.98 -16.70
CA THR A 358 7.63 3.11 -17.02
C THR A 358 7.26 3.92 -15.78
N LYS A 359 7.00 3.28 -14.63
CA LYS A 359 6.84 4.00 -13.34
C LYS A 359 8.07 4.81 -12.95
N GLN A 360 9.27 4.27 -13.12
CA GLN A 360 10.51 4.99 -12.84
C GLN A 360 10.70 6.18 -13.80
N MET A 361 10.46 5.97 -15.10
CA MET A 361 10.50 7.04 -16.09
C MET A 361 9.48 8.13 -15.75
N PHE A 362 8.25 7.75 -15.40
CA PHE A 362 7.19 8.69 -14.99
C PHE A 362 7.54 9.47 -13.72
N LYS A 363 8.16 8.81 -12.73
CA LYS A 363 8.64 9.51 -11.52
C LYS A 363 9.75 10.50 -11.86
N LYS A 364 10.71 10.11 -12.70
CA LYS A 364 11.77 11.01 -13.18
C LYS A 364 11.21 12.21 -13.94
N THR A 365 10.20 12.02 -14.78
CA THR A 365 9.53 13.14 -15.48
C THR A 365 8.83 14.09 -14.51
N ILE A 366 8.18 13.57 -13.45
CA ILE A 366 7.60 14.43 -12.40
C ILE A 366 8.70 15.20 -11.68
N ASP A 367 9.78 14.52 -11.29
CA ASP A 367 10.91 15.16 -10.58
C ASP A 367 11.57 16.25 -11.45
N GLN A 368 11.64 16.05 -12.77
CA GLN A 368 12.08 17.08 -13.73
C GLN A 368 11.13 18.27 -13.79
N TYR A 369 9.81 18.06 -13.89
CA TYR A 369 8.85 19.17 -13.90
C TYR A 369 8.78 19.91 -12.55
N MET A 370 9.02 19.21 -11.44
CA MET A 370 9.15 19.80 -10.10
C MET A 370 10.37 20.71 -9.95
N GLN A 371 11.42 20.51 -10.75
CA GLN A 371 12.57 21.45 -10.78
C GLN A 371 12.21 22.76 -11.49
N THR A 372 11.30 22.71 -12.47
CA THR A 372 10.85 23.89 -13.22
C THR A 372 9.66 24.60 -12.57
N GLU A 373 8.83 23.89 -11.80
CA GLU A 373 7.61 24.43 -11.17
C GLU A 373 7.47 24.01 -9.70
N PRO A 374 7.12 24.93 -8.78
CA PRO A 374 7.07 24.63 -7.34
C PRO A 374 5.83 23.84 -6.88
N LYS A 375 4.79 23.70 -7.72
CA LYS A 375 3.52 23.04 -7.35
C LYS A 375 3.42 21.63 -7.94
N TYR A 376 3.33 20.63 -7.07
CA TYR A 376 3.20 19.21 -7.44
C TYR A 376 2.00 18.91 -8.35
N GLU A 377 0.86 19.56 -8.15
CA GLU A 377 -0.34 19.33 -8.96
C GLU A 377 -0.13 19.69 -10.44
N VAL A 378 0.62 20.76 -10.71
CA VAL A 378 0.85 21.25 -12.08
C VAL A 378 1.89 20.37 -12.78
N ALA A 379 2.98 20.02 -12.07
CA ALA A 379 3.97 19.07 -12.54
C ALA A 379 3.35 17.69 -12.84
N LEU A 380 2.47 17.18 -11.97
CA LEU A 380 1.75 15.93 -12.17
C LEU A 380 0.81 16.01 -13.37
N ARG A 381 0.07 17.11 -13.54
CA ARG A 381 -0.84 17.31 -14.68
C ARG A 381 -0.10 17.27 -16.01
N LYS A 382 1.07 17.92 -16.08
CA LYS A 382 1.92 17.96 -17.27
C LYS A 382 2.50 16.58 -17.60
N ALA A 383 3.10 15.91 -16.61
CA ALA A 383 3.59 14.54 -16.76
C ALA A 383 2.49 13.57 -17.22
N LEU A 384 1.28 13.67 -16.65
CA LEU A 384 0.14 12.85 -17.08
C LEU A 384 -0.26 13.16 -18.53
N LYS A 385 -0.30 14.43 -18.92
CA LYS A 385 -0.60 14.83 -20.30
C LYS A 385 0.40 14.21 -21.28
N ASP A 386 1.69 14.30 -20.99
CA ASP A 386 2.74 13.77 -21.86
C ASP A 386 2.65 12.24 -21.97
N THR A 387 2.35 11.53 -20.87
CA THR A 387 2.11 10.08 -20.95
C THR A 387 0.86 9.72 -21.75
N ILE A 388 -0.19 10.53 -21.68
CA ILE A 388 -1.41 10.35 -22.47
C ILE A 388 -1.11 10.62 -23.95
N GLU A 389 -0.31 11.63 -24.27
CA GLU A 389 0.11 11.93 -25.65
C GLU A 389 0.96 10.79 -26.24
N ILE A 390 1.92 10.24 -25.48
CA ILE A 390 2.71 9.06 -25.91
C ILE A 390 1.79 7.85 -26.15
N THR A 391 0.86 7.56 -25.24
CA THR A 391 -0.06 6.43 -25.43
C THR A 391 -1.01 6.65 -26.60
N ASN A 392 -1.50 7.87 -26.81
CA ASN A 392 -2.29 8.23 -28.00
C ASN A 392 -1.47 8.09 -29.29
N SER A 393 -0.19 8.47 -29.28
CA SER A 393 0.72 8.29 -30.41
C SER A 393 0.99 6.81 -30.72
N LEU A 394 1.10 5.95 -29.70
CA LEU A 394 1.18 4.50 -29.90
C LEU A 394 -0.09 3.92 -30.55
N TYR A 395 -1.28 4.38 -30.13
CA TYR A 395 -2.52 4.00 -30.81
C TYR A 395 -2.54 4.50 -32.26
N ALA A 396 -2.13 5.75 -32.50
CA ALA A 396 -2.06 6.32 -33.84
C ALA A 396 -1.10 5.57 -34.76
N SER A 397 0.09 5.18 -34.27
CA SER A 397 1.09 4.43 -35.03
C SER A 397 0.63 3.00 -35.35
N TYR A 398 0.05 2.28 -34.39
CA TYR A 398 -0.38 0.89 -34.59
C TYR A 398 -1.61 0.76 -35.50
N PHE A 399 -2.47 1.79 -35.51
CA PHE A 399 -3.71 1.80 -36.29
C PHE A 399 -3.66 2.73 -37.51
N GLU A 400 -2.48 3.31 -37.81
CA GLU A 400 -2.28 4.30 -38.88
C GLU A 400 -3.27 5.48 -38.83
N ILE A 401 -3.81 5.78 -37.65
CA ILE A 401 -4.76 6.88 -37.46
C ILE A 401 -3.94 8.17 -37.47
N ASN A 402 -4.16 9.00 -38.50
CA ASN A 402 -3.44 10.26 -38.75
C ASN A 402 -1.98 10.09 -39.19
N GLN A 403 -1.61 9.00 -39.86
CA GLN A 403 -0.43 9.07 -40.73
C GLN A 403 -0.86 9.80 -42.00
N ASP A 404 -0.17 10.88 -42.35
CA ASP A 404 -0.34 11.63 -43.59
C ASP A 404 0.11 10.80 -44.84
N ASP A 405 -0.13 9.48 -44.85
CA ASP A 405 0.03 8.63 -46.06
C ASP A 405 -1.03 8.97 -47.12
N ASP A 406 -2.04 9.72 -46.69
CA ASP A 406 -3.16 10.30 -47.44
C ASP A 406 -2.78 11.40 -48.46
N VAL A 407 -1.48 11.70 -48.67
CA VAL A 407 -1.07 12.66 -49.70
C VAL A 407 -0.96 12.00 -51.07
N PHE A 408 -0.56 10.72 -51.13
CA PHE A 408 -0.45 9.97 -52.39
C PHE A 408 -1.75 9.24 -52.76
N ASP A 409 -2.53 8.75 -51.80
CA ASP A 409 -3.82 8.09 -52.09
C ASP A 409 -4.90 9.08 -52.58
N ARG A 410 -4.87 10.34 -52.15
CA ARG A 410 -5.74 11.39 -52.69
C ARG A 410 -5.46 11.75 -54.17
N LEU A 411 -4.31 11.33 -54.71
CA LEU A 411 -3.94 11.52 -56.11
C LEU A 411 -4.39 10.36 -57.02
N VAL A 412 -4.81 9.22 -56.45
CA VAL A 412 -5.30 8.06 -57.19
C VAL A 412 -6.83 8.10 -57.20
N GLN A 413 -7.43 8.52 -58.31
CA GLN A 413 -8.88 8.71 -58.43
C GLN A 413 -9.71 7.42 -58.66
N GLU A 414 -9.12 6.23 -58.60
CA GLU A 414 -9.85 4.98 -58.83
C GLU A 414 -9.36 3.85 -57.91
N THR A 415 -9.76 3.90 -56.64
CA THR A 415 -9.88 2.69 -55.81
C THR A 415 -11.31 2.15 -55.88
N ASN A 416 -11.45 0.83 -55.78
CA ASN A 416 -12.73 0.14 -55.85
C ASN A 416 -13.58 0.57 -54.63
N PRO A 417 -14.81 1.09 -54.78
CA PRO A 417 -15.61 1.66 -53.68
C PRO A 417 -15.85 0.73 -52.48
N LYS A 418 -15.70 -0.58 -52.71
CA LYS A 418 -15.83 -1.60 -51.68
C LYS A 418 -14.61 -1.66 -50.75
N ASP A 419 -13.41 -1.51 -51.29
CA ASP A 419 -12.17 -1.57 -50.50
C ASP A 419 -12.01 -0.31 -49.63
N ASP A 420 -12.47 0.84 -50.14
CA ASP A 420 -12.56 2.09 -49.39
C ASP A 420 -13.59 2.00 -48.25
N LEU A 421 -14.73 1.34 -48.48
CA LEU A 421 -15.74 1.11 -47.45
C LEU A 421 -15.21 0.15 -46.37
N ASP A 422 -14.56 -0.95 -46.76
CA ASP A 422 -14.02 -1.94 -45.84
C ASP A 422 -12.91 -1.33 -44.97
N SER A 423 -12.01 -0.53 -45.55
CA SER A 423 -10.96 0.17 -44.78
C SER A 423 -11.52 1.26 -43.85
N ALA A 424 -12.55 2.00 -44.27
CA ALA A 424 -13.25 2.98 -43.43
C ALA A 424 -14.00 2.29 -42.26
N ASP A 425 -14.63 1.14 -42.52
CA ASP A 425 -15.31 0.34 -41.49
C ASP A 425 -14.33 -0.23 -40.46
N GLU A 426 -13.14 -0.66 -40.89
CA GLU A 426 -12.08 -1.10 -39.98
C GLU A 426 -11.58 0.06 -39.10
N LYS A 427 -11.27 1.21 -39.70
CA LYS A 427 -10.88 2.43 -38.97
C LYS A 427 -11.97 2.85 -37.97
N PHE A 428 -13.25 2.78 -38.36
CA PHE A 428 -14.39 3.08 -37.47
C PHE A 428 -14.51 2.07 -36.31
N LYS A 429 -14.40 0.77 -36.59
CA LYS A 429 -14.44 -0.28 -35.54
C LYS A 429 -13.32 -0.07 -34.52
N ILE A 430 -12.11 0.21 -34.99
CA ILE A 430 -10.95 0.50 -34.15
C ILE A 430 -11.20 1.74 -33.28
N ALA A 431 -11.65 2.85 -33.87
CA ALA A 431 -11.98 4.07 -33.13
C ALA A 431 -13.07 3.84 -32.06
N SER A 432 -14.09 3.02 -32.39
CA SER A 432 -15.14 2.63 -31.46
C SER A 432 -14.59 1.82 -30.28
N ILE A 433 -13.67 0.88 -30.51
CA ILE A 433 -13.00 0.10 -29.45
C ILE A 433 -12.18 1.02 -28.53
N VAL A 434 -11.38 1.93 -29.11
CA VAL A 434 -10.57 2.90 -28.34
C VAL A 434 -11.47 3.79 -27.48
N ARG A 435 -12.59 4.28 -28.03
CA ARG A 435 -13.58 5.07 -27.26
C ARG A 435 -14.15 4.26 -26.10
N GLN A 436 -14.61 3.03 -26.34
CA GLN A 436 -15.19 2.17 -25.29
C GLN A 436 -14.18 1.90 -24.16
N LEU A 437 -12.91 1.67 -24.49
CA LEU A 437 -11.84 1.49 -23.50
C LEU A 437 -11.61 2.76 -22.67
N LYS A 438 -11.51 3.92 -23.33
CA LYS A 438 -11.35 5.22 -22.65
C LYS A 438 -12.54 5.55 -21.74
N GLU A 439 -13.76 5.24 -22.16
CA GLU A 439 -14.95 5.40 -21.32
C GLU A 439 -14.94 4.49 -20.09
N ALA A 440 -14.50 3.23 -20.25
CA ALA A 440 -14.36 2.30 -19.13
C ALA A 440 -13.34 2.81 -18.11
N ASP A 441 -12.21 3.35 -18.57
CA ASP A 441 -11.18 3.93 -17.70
C ASP A 441 -11.65 5.23 -17.03
N TYR A 442 -12.38 6.08 -17.74
CA TYR A 442 -13.04 7.26 -17.16
C TYR A 442 -14.01 6.88 -16.04
N LYS A 443 -14.83 5.84 -16.23
CA LYS A 443 -15.73 5.31 -15.18
C LYS A 443 -14.96 4.84 -13.94
N LYS A 444 -13.83 4.13 -14.12
CA LYS A 444 -12.97 3.70 -13.00
C LYS A 444 -12.38 4.89 -12.26
N ALA A 445 -11.94 5.93 -12.97
CA ALA A 445 -11.40 7.15 -12.38
C ALA A 445 -12.44 7.86 -11.49
N ILE A 446 -13.68 8.03 -11.98
CA ILE A 446 -14.78 8.60 -11.19
C ILE A 446 -15.07 7.75 -9.95
N ALA A 447 -15.10 6.42 -10.08
CA ALA A 447 -15.34 5.54 -8.94
C ALA A 447 -14.27 5.68 -7.86
N LEU A 448 -13.00 5.81 -8.26
CA LEU A 448 -11.87 6.05 -7.37
C LEU A 448 -11.97 7.42 -6.68
N GLU A 449 -12.29 8.47 -7.43
CA GLU A 449 -12.49 9.82 -6.89
C GLU A 449 -13.62 9.83 -5.84
N LYS A 450 -14.78 9.24 -6.15
CA LYS A 450 -15.89 9.09 -5.20
C LYS A 450 -15.48 8.38 -3.92
N LYS A 451 -14.70 7.30 -4.03
CA LYS A 451 -14.18 6.54 -2.87
C LYS A 451 -13.29 7.40 -1.98
N TRP A 452 -12.36 8.16 -2.57
CA TRP A 452 -11.48 9.04 -1.81
C TRP A 452 -12.22 10.23 -1.22
N TYR A 453 -13.15 10.84 -1.96
CA TYR A 453 -14.02 11.89 -1.44
C TYR A 453 -14.79 11.45 -0.20
N GLN A 454 -15.41 10.26 -0.23
CA GLN A 454 -16.09 9.68 0.93
C GLN A 454 -15.15 9.45 2.12
N THR A 455 -13.92 9.00 1.84
CA THR A 455 -12.89 8.76 2.86
C THR A 455 -12.44 10.08 3.50
N THR A 456 -12.17 11.11 2.70
CA THR A 456 -11.82 12.47 3.17
C THR A 456 -12.96 13.04 4.01
N LEU A 457 -14.21 12.90 3.57
CA LEU A 457 -15.38 13.37 4.32
C LEU A 457 -15.53 12.64 5.66
N ARG A 458 -15.23 11.33 5.71
CA ARG A 458 -15.19 10.55 6.95
C ARG A 458 -14.10 11.06 7.90
N TYR A 459 -12.91 11.36 7.39
CA TYR A 459 -11.81 11.89 8.20
C TYR A 459 -12.08 13.32 8.67
N GLN A 460 -12.63 14.19 7.82
CA GLN A 460 -13.08 15.52 8.23
C GLN A 460 -14.13 15.43 9.34
N LYS A 461 -15.14 14.57 9.21
CA LYS A 461 -16.13 14.35 10.27
C LYS A 461 -15.50 13.88 11.58
N ARG A 462 -14.50 12.99 11.52
CA ARG A 462 -13.74 12.54 12.70
C ARG A 462 -12.96 13.69 13.33
N PHE A 463 -12.27 14.49 12.51
CA PHE A 463 -11.52 15.66 12.95
C PHE A 463 -12.42 16.73 13.60
N PHE A 464 -13.54 17.08 12.97
CA PHE A 464 -14.49 18.02 13.59
C PHE A 464 -15.09 17.48 14.89
N LYS A 465 -15.30 16.16 15.00
CA LYS A 465 -15.75 15.54 16.25
C LYS A 465 -14.68 15.63 17.35
N SER A 466 -13.40 15.41 17.03
CA SER A 466 -12.32 15.58 18.02
C SER A 466 -12.17 17.04 18.44
N VAL A 467 -12.21 17.99 17.50
CA VAL A 467 -12.13 19.43 17.82
C VAL A 467 -13.29 19.87 18.72
N LYS A 468 -14.52 19.37 18.49
CA LYS A 468 -15.66 19.64 19.38
C LYS A 468 -15.50 19.06 20.79
N LEU A 469 -14.98 17.83 20.89
CA LEU A 469 -14.70 17.21 22.19
C LEU A 469 -13.64 18.00 22.96
N ASP A 470 -12.57 18.42 22.28
CA ASP A 470 -11.51 19.22 22.89
C ASP A 470 -12.00 20.62 23.31
N SER A 471 -12.91 21.25 22.55
CA SER A 471 -13.53 22.52 22.96
C SER A 471 -14.47 22.36 24.16
N ASP A 472 -15.28 21.29 24.19
CA ASP A 472 -16.19 21.02 25.30
C ASP A 472 -15.44 20.67 26.59
N GLU A 473 -14.31 19.96 26.50
CA GLU A 473 -13.43 19.72 27.64
C GLU A 473 -12.77 21.00 28.16
N LYS A 474 -12.33 21.90 27.27
CA LYS A 474 -11.79 23.21 27.67
C LYS A 474 -12.85 24.05 28.38
N LEU A 475 -14.06 24.15 27.82
CA LEU A 475 -15.18 24.87 28.44
C LEU A 475 -15.57 24.29 29.81
N LYS A 476 -15.58 22.96 29.97
CA LYS A 476 -15.84 22.32 31.28
C LYS A 476 -14.74 22.59 32.31
N LYS A 477 -13.46 22.60 31.90
CA LYS A 477 -12.35 22.94 32.79
C LYS A 477 -12.42 24.41 33.22
N GLU A 478 -12.77 25.30 32.31
CA GLU A 478 -12.94 26.73 32.59
C GLU A 478 -14.15 26.99 33.50
N ALA A 479 -15.30 26.35 33.25
CA ALA A 479 -16.47 26.41 34.12
C ALA A 479 -16.20 25.88 35.53
N LYS A 480 -15.43 24.78 35.68
CA LYS A 480 -14.99 24.28 36.99
C LYS A 480 -14.10 25.29 37.71
N ARG A 481 -13.13 25.87 37.01
CA ARG A 481 -12.24 26.88 37.59
C ARG A 481 -13.00 28.13 38.07
N VAL A 482 -13.99 28.58 37.31
CA VAL A 482 -14.88 29.69 37.73
C VAL A 482 -15.75 29.30 38.92
N SER A 483 -16.26 28.07 38.97
CA SER A 483 -17.03 27.55 40.10
C SER A 483 -16.20 27.48 41.39
N GLU A 484 -14.97 26.96 41.30
CA GLU A 484 -14.03 26.86 42.43
C GLU A 484 -13.66 28.26 42.97
N LEU A 485 -13.37 29.21 42.09
CA LEU A 485 -13.10 30.60 42.47
C LEU A 485 -14.32 31.29 43.14
N ASN A 486 -15.54 31.02 42.65
CA ASN A 486 -16.76 31.53 43.29
C ASN A 486 -17.00 30.91 44.67
N GLU A 487 -16.74 29.62 44.85
CA GLU A 487 -16.85 28.97 46.16
C GLU A 487 -15.83 29.52 47.16
N GLU A 488 -14.59 29.78 46.73
CA GLU A 488 -13.58 30.44 47.57
C GLU A 488 -13.99 31.87 47.93
N TYR A 489 -14.52 32.64 46.99
CA TYR A 489 -15.03 33.99 47.25
C TYR A 489 -16.18 34.00 48.27
N ILE A 490 -17.14 33.08 48.14
CA ILE A 490 -18.26 32.94 49.08
C ILE A 490 -17.76 32.54 50.48
N LYS A 491 -16.75 31.66 50.57
CA LYS A 491 -16.14 31.28 51.86
C LYS A 491 -15.46 32.47 52.53
N LEU A 492 -14.70 33.27 51.77
CA LEU A 492 -14.06 34.49 52.25
C LEU A 492 -15.07 35.50 52.78
N GLN A 493 -16.12 35.81 52.02
CA GLN A 493 -17.21 36.68 52.48
C GLN A 493 -17.90 36.16 53.76
N ARG A 494 -18.07 34.84 53.88
CA ARG A 494 -18.69 34.24 55.06
C ARG A 494 -17.81 34.37 56.31
N VAL A 495 -16.49 34.33 56.15
CA VAL A 495 -15.54 34.56 57.24
C VAL A 495 -15.55 36.04 57.66
N GLU A 496 -15.53 36.98 56.72
CA GLU A 496 -15.65 38.41 57.02
C GLU A 496 -16.94 38.73 57.78
N MET A 497 -18.09 38.22 57.31
CA MET A 497 -19.38 38.38 57.99
C MET A 497 -19.39 37.82 59.42
N LEU A 498 -18.73 36.68 59.66
CA LEU A 498 -18.64 36.07 60.99
C LEU A 498 -17.74 36.88 61.93
N ASP A 499 -16.66 37.46 61.43
CA ASP A 499 -15.78 38.30 62.24
C ASP A 499 -16.42 39.66 62.55
N GLU A 500 -17.17 40.25 61.61
CA GLU A 500 -18.00 41.43 61.88
C GLU A 500 -19.04 41.15 62.98
N GLN A 501 -19.71 39.99 62.95
CA GLN A 501 -20.65 39.60 63.99
C GLN A 501 -19.99 39.44 65.37
N LYS A 502 -18.79 38.86 65.45
CA LYS A 502 -18.05 38.75 66.72
C LYS A 502 -17.68 40.11 67.29
N VAL A 503 -17.25 41.05 66.44
CA VAL A 503 -16.91 42.43 66.85
C VAL A 503 -18.15 43.14 67.40
N GLN A 504 -19.32 42.94 66.79
CA GLN A 504 -20.57 43.52 67.28
C GLN A 504 -20.99 42.94 68.64
N VAL A 505 -20.92 41.61 68.81
CA VAL A 505 -21.24 40.94 70.08
C VAL A 505 -20.30 41.38 71.21
N ALA A 506 -19.03 41.64 70.92
CA ALA A 506 -18.08 42.16 71.90
C ALA A 506 -18.46 43.57 72.39
N LYS A 507 -18.83 44.48 71.46
CA LYS A 507 -19.29 45.83 71.80
C LYS A 507 -20.59 45.84 72.62
N ASP A 508 -21.53 44.98 72.27
CA ASP A 508 -22.81 44.87 72.98
C ASP A 508 -22.62 44.37 74.43
N ASN A 509 -21.70 43.42 74.64
CA ASN A 509 -21.35 42.93 75.97
C ASN A 509 -20.68 44.00 76.85
N GLU A 510 -19.82 44.84 76.27
CA GLU A 510 -19.15 45.93 76.98
C GLU A 510 -20.17 47.00 77.43
N MET A 511 -21.10 47.39 76.55
CA MET A 511 -22.22 48.28 76.89
C MET A 511 -23.10 47.71 78.01
N LEU A 512 -23.39 46.40 77.99
CA LEU A 512 -24.18 45.74 79.04
C LEU A 512 -23.49 45.76 80.41
N LEU A 513 -22.16 45.65 80.42
CA LEU A 513 -21.36 45.71 81.63
C LEU A 513 -21.37 47.11 82.25
N GLU A 514 -21.19 48.15 81.42
CA GLU A 514 -21.28 49.56 81.84
C GLU A 514 -22.67 49.93 82.35
N LEU A 515 -23.73 49.43 81.70
CA LEU A 515 -25.09 49.68 82.15
C LEU A 515 -25.34 49.06 83.55
N LYS A 516 -24.85 47.84 83.80
CA LYS A 516 -24.94 47.17 85.10
C LYS A 516 -24.22 47.93 86.22
N THR A 517 -23.04 48.50 85.96
CA THR A 517 -22.30 49.26 86.96
C THR A 517 -23.02 50.57 87.31
N GLN A 518 -23.55 51.29 86.30
CA GLN A 518 -24.33 52.50 86.51
C GLN A 518 -25.61 52.26 87.34
N TYR A 519 -26.35 51.19 87.06
CA TYR A 519 -27.54 50.85 87.87
C TYR A 519 -27.19 50.53 89.32
N ARG A 520 -26.10 49.81 89.58
CA ARG A 520 -25.61 49.53 90.94
C ARG A 520 -25.30 50.80 91.72
N GLU A 521 -24.69 51.79 91.09
CA GLU A 521 -24.36 53.06 91.75
C GLU A 521 -25.59 53.92 92.05
N ARG A 522 -26.56 53.98 91.12
CA ARG A 522 -27.82 54.70 91.34
C ARG A 522 -28.60 54.10 92.51
N TYR A 523 -28.69 52.78 92.59
CA TYR A 523 -29.39 52.08 93.66
C TYR A 523 -28.79 52.36 95.05
N LYS A 524 -27.45 52.41 95.17
CA LYS A 524 -26.76 52.78 96.41
C LYS A 524 -27.05 54.22 96.85
N LYS A 525 -27.18 55.16 95.91
CA LYS A 525 -27.48 56.57 96.20
C LYS A 525 -28.94 56.77 96.66
N GLU A 526 -29.88 56.06 96.06
CA GLU A 526 -31.31 56.10 96.47
C GLU A 526 -31.56 55.48 97.85
N ALA A 527 -30.93 54.34 98.15
CA ALA A 527 -31.06 53.70 99.46
C ALA A 527 -30.61 54.62 100.61
N LYS A 528 -29.52 55.39 100.41
CA LYS A 528 -29.06 56.38 101.41
C LYS A 528 -30.06 57.53 101.61
N ARG A 529 -30.67 58.05 100.53
CA ARG A 529 -31.67 59.12 100.63
C ARG A 529 -32.93 58.70 101.40
N ILE A 530 -33.38 57.46 101.22
CA ILE A 530 -34.59 56.95 101.89
C ILE A 530 -34.37 56.77 103.40
N ALA A 531 -33.17 56.33 103.82
CA ALA A 531 -32.82 56.18 105.23
C ALA A 531 -32.81 57.53 105.99
N ASP A 532 -32.26 58.58 105.40
CA ASP A 532 -32.21 59.92 106.02
C ASP A 532 -33.60 60.57 106.16
N ILE A 533 -34.51 60.30 105.22
CA ILE A 533 -35.89 60.81 105.26
C ILE A 533 -36.69 60.14 106.39
N GLN A 534 -36.49 58.84 106.63
CA GLN A 534 -37.20 58.13 107.71
C GLN A 534 -36.73 58.59 109.11
N LYS A 535 -35.44 58.86 109.29
CA LYS A 535 -34.89 59.34 110.57
C LYS A 535 -35.48 60.70 110.98
N ARG A 536 -35.63 61.63 110.03
CA ARG A 536 -36.24 62.96 110.27
C ARG A 536 -37.75 62.93 110.53
N LYS A 537 -38.47 61.91 110.04
CA LYS A 537 -39.90 61.72 110.33
C LYS A 537 -40.13 61.23 111.76
N ALA A 538 -39.30 60.31 112.25
CA ALA A 538 -39.42 59.76 113.61
C ALA A 538 -39.21 60.83 114.70
N GLU A 539 -38.26 61.75 114.52
CA GLU A 539 -37.99 62.83 115.48
C GLU A 539 -39.17 63.81 115.63
N ARG A 540 -39.86 64.14 114.52
CA ARG A 540 -41.02 65.07 114.52
C ARG A 540 -42.28 64.48 115.14
N GLU A 541 -42.44 63.16 115.14
CA GLU A 541 -43.59 62.49 115.77
C GLU A 541 -43.47 62.45 117.30
N LEU A 542 -42.26 62.25 117.81
CA LEU A 542 -41.98 62.18 119.25
C LEU A 542 -42.31 63.51 119.96
N GLU A 543 -42.03 64.63 119.30
CA GLU A 543 -42.28 65.97 119.83
C GLU A 543 -43.77 66.35 119.86
N ARG A 544 -44.57 65.86 118.90
CA ARG A 544 -46.03 66.06 118.86
C ARG A 544 -46.76 65.31 119.98
N LEU A 545 -46.27 64.14 120.36
CA LEU A 545 -46.86 63.35 121.45
C LEU A 545 -46.67 63.99 122.83
N ARG A 546 -45.51 64.64 123.09
CA ARG A 546 -45.26 65.37 124.34
C ARG A 546 -46.27 66.51 124.56
N LYS A 547 -46.49 67.35 123.55
CA LYS A 547 -47.44 68.50 123.63
C LYS A 547 -48.91 68.07 123.79
N ARG A 548 -49.27 66.85 123.38
CA ARG A 548 -50.63 66.30 123.55
C ARG A 548 -50.89 65.82 124.99
N LYS A 549 -49.87 65.34 125.69
CA LYS A 549 -49.98 64.85 127.08
C LYS A 549 -50.25 65.99 128.07
N GLU A 550 -49.59 67.13 127.91
CA GLU A 550 -49.76 68.31 128.77
C GLU A 550 -51.16 68.92 128.65
N LYS A 551 -51.71 69.05 127.43
CA LYS A 551 -53.08 69.56 127.21
C LYS A 551 -54.19 68.65 127.77
N ALA A 552 -53.92 67.35 127.94
CA ALA A 552 -54.89 66.42 128.52
C ALA A 552 -54.99 66.51 130.05
N GLN A 553 -53.88 66.80 130.74
CA GLN A 553 -53.86 66.98 132.20
C GLN A 553 -54.60 68.26 132.65
N GLU A 554 -54.48 69.34 131.88
CA GLU A 554 -55.16 70.62 132.16
C GLU A 554 -56.70 70.48 132.11
N LYS A 555 -57.22 69.75 131.12
CA LYS A 555 -58.67 69.49 130.96
C LYS A 555 -59.26 68.65 132.09
N LEU A 556 -58.48 67.71 132.65
CA LEU A 556 -58.93 66.86 133.75
C LEU A 556 -59.11 67.66 135.05
N ARG A 557 -58.28 68.70 135.27
CA ARG A 557 -58.36 69.56 136.46
C ARG A 557 -59.64 70.39 136.48
N ILE A 558 -59.99 71.00 135.35
CA ILE A 558 -61.19 71.84 135.17
C ILE A 558 -62.49 71.03 135.33
N SER A 559 -62.49 69.75 134.94
CA SER A 559 -63.65 68.86 135.11
C SER A 559 -63.95 68.52 136.58
N LYS A 560 -62.92 68.35 137.42
CA LYS A 560 -63.09 68.01 138.84
C LYS A 560 -63.66 69.16 139.67
N GLU A 561 -63.34 70.41 139.33
CA GLU A 561 -63.90 71.59 140.00
C GLU A 561 -65.40 71.79 139.69
N LYS A 562 -65.81 71.56 138.43
CA LYS A 562 -67.23 71.63 138.04
C LYS A 562 -68.11 70.55 138.71
N GLN A 563 -67.56 69.37 139.01
CA GLN A 563 -68.30 68.32 139.73
C GLN A 563 -68.54 68.67 141.20
N LYS A 564 -67.56 69.26 141.90
CA LYS A 564 -67.74 69.69 143.30
C LYS A 564 -68.82 70.77 143.45
N LEU A 565 -68.94 71.68 142.49
CA LEU A 565 -69.96 72.74 142.52
C LEU A 565 -71.40 72.19 142.37
N LYS A 566 -71.59 71.20 141.49
CA LYS A 566 -72.88 70.53 141.28
C LYS A 566 -73.32 69.70 142.49
N GLN A 567 -72.37 69.10 143.20
CA GLN A 567 -72.66 68.29 144.38
C GLN A 567 -73.12 69.14 145.57
N LYS A 568 -72.61 70.37 145.71
CA LYS A 568 -73.04 71.33 146.74
C LYS A 568 -74.50 71.80 146.51
N GLN A 569 -74.86 72.10 145.27
CA GLN A 569 -76.22 72.51 144.89
C GLN A 569 -77.27 71.38 145.04
N TYR A 570 -76.86 70.12 144.93
CA TYR A 570 -77.73 68.96 145.16
C TYR A 570 -78.06 68.75 146.65
N ILE A 571 -77.08 68.98 147.54
CA ILE A 571 -77.26 68.82 148.99
C ILE A 571 -78.21 69.88 149.56
N ASP A 572 -78.14 71.13 149.08
CA ASP A 572 -79.02 72.20 149.55
C ASP A 572 -80.50 71.96 149.15
N LYS A 573 -80.75 71.45 147.94
CA LYS A 573 -82.10 71.04 147.48
C LYS A 573 -82.70 69.87 148.26
N GLN A 574 -81.88 68.98 148.82
CA GLN A 574 -82.35 67.85 149.62
C GLN A 574 -82.70 68.28 151.06
N LYS A 575 -82.00 69.28 151.63
CA LYS A 575 -82.35 69.85 152.95
C LYS A 575 -83.70 70.56 152.95
N GLU A 576 -84.05 71.28 151.87
CA GLU A 576 -85.37 71.93 151.76
C GLU A 576 -86.52 70.92 151.64
N LYS A 577 -86.31 69.79 150.95
CA LYS A 577 -87.31 68.72 150.83
C LYS A 577 -87.56 67.99 152.15
N ILE A 578 -86.54 67.82 152.99
CA ILE A 578 -86.67 67.19 154.30
C ILE A 578 -87.45 68.10 155.28
N LYS A 579 -87.27 69.42 155.20
CA LYS A 579 -88.05 70.40 155.98
C LYS A 579 -89.54 70.38 155.62
N ALA A 580 -89.84 70.41 154.31
CA ALA A 580 -91.22 70.37 153.80
C ALA A 580 -91.94 69.03 154.07
N SER A 581 -91.18 67.93 154.19
CA SER A 581 -91.72 66.61 154.53
C SER A 581 -91.99 66.45 156.04
N HIS A 582 -91.22 67.10 156.91
CA HIS A 582 -91.42 67.03 158.36
C HIS A 582 -92.67 67.81 158.80
N ASP A 583 -92.89 69.00 158.22
CA ASP A 583 -94.07 69.83 158.53
C ASP A 583 -95.38 69.18 158.04
N LYS A 584 -95.35 68.44 156.93
CA LYS A 584 -96.49 67.65 156.42
C LYS A 584 -96.77 66.39 157.23
N ALA A 585 -95.74 65.76 157.82
CA ALA A 585 -95.90 64.56 158.64
C ALA A 585 -96.48 64.88 160.03
N MET A 586 -96.15 66.03 160.61
CA MET A 586 -96.72 66.46 161.90
C MET A 586 -98.18 66.91 161.80
N ALA A 587 -98.60 67.48 160.67
CA ALA A 587 -99.99 67.89 160.43
C ALA A 587 -100.97 66.71 160.19
N ALA A 588 -100.46 65.53 159.80
CA ALA A 588 -101.29 64.37 159.48
C ALA A 588 -101.53 63.41 160.67
N LEU A 589 -100.79 63.53 161.78
CA LEU A 589 -100.88 62.59 162.92
C LEU A 589 -101.76 63.03 164.10
N LYS A 590 -102.47 64.17 164.00
CA LYS A 590 -103.47 64.60 165.00
C LYS A 590 -104.78 65.13 164.39
N LYS A 591 -105.29 64.45 163.36
CA LYS A 591 -106.73 64.19 163.20
C LYS A 591 -106.95 62.69 163.37
N GLY A 592 -106.86 62.30 164.63
CA GLY A 592 -107.04 60.97 165.17
C GLY A 592 -107.34 61.04 166.66
N LYS A 593 -108.18 62.03 167.03
CA LYS A 593 -109.12 62.15 168.16
C LYS A 593 -109.52 63.62 168.30
#